data_AF-A0A7J9PL86-F1
#
_entry.id   AF-A0A7J9PL86-F1
#
_cell.length_a   1.000
_cell.length_b   1.000
_cell.length_c   1.000
_cell.angle_alpha   90.00
_cell.angle_beta   90.00
_cell.angle_gamma   90.00
#
_symmetry.space_group_name_H-M   'P 1'
#
loop_
_entity.id
_entity.type
_entity.pdbx_description
1 polymer ?
#
loop_
_entity_poly.entity_id
_entity_poly.type
_entity_poly.pdbx_seq_one_letter_code
_entity_poly.pdbx_strand_id
1 'polypeptide(L)'
;MITSKRPKAIPVQLIARVDSRTLKFILHNIKDMGPLPPEVIAVVMESKKTFNTQISPAEQDLKLFKKYGKKTTMLMINSYIYLNKDEVVRES
;
A
#
# COMPACT_ATOMS: atom_id res chain seq x y z
N MET A 1 -15.61 29.55 0.57
CA MET A 1 -15.85 28.14 0.97
C MET A 1 -14.95 27.24 0.14
N ILE A 2 -13.84 26.76 0.71
CA ILE A 2 -13.00 25.75 0.04
C ILE A 2 -13.58 24.40 0.46
N THR A 3 -14.36 23.78 -0.42
CA THR A 3 -14.78 22.40 -0.22
C THR A 3 -13.55 21.52 -0.36
N SER A 4 -12.91 21.16 0.75
CA SER A 4 -11.89 20.11 0.77
C SER A 4 -12.58 18.81 0.33
N LYS A 5 -12.49 18.50 -0.97
CA LYS A 5 -12.92 17.22 -1.52
C LYS A 5 -12.02 16.17 -0.91
N ARG A 6 -12.49 15.49 0.15
CA ARG A 6 -11.80 14.34 0.72
C ARG A 6 -11.48 13.36 -0.41
N PRO A 7 -10.22 12.91 -0.54
CA PRO A 7 -9.85 11.93 -1.54
C PRO A 7 -10.77 10.71 -1.48
N LYS A 8 -11.25 10.26 -2.65
CA LYS A 8 -12.07 9.05 -2.74
C LYS A 8 -11.26 7.86 -2.20
N ALA A 9 -11.89 7.06 -1.36
CA ALA A 9 -11.29 5.83 -0.87
C ALA A 9 -10.95 4.89 -2.04
N ILE A 10 -9.72 4.37 -2.04
CA ILE A 10 -9.19 3.47 -3.06
C ILE A 10 -9.24 2.05 -2.51
N PRO A 11 -9.92 1.11 -3.19
CA PRO A 11 -9.91 -0.29 -2.79
C PRO A 11 -8.53 -0.89 -3.07
N VAL A 12 -7.98 -1.57 -2.07
CA VAL A 12 -6.69 -2.25 -2.12
C VAL A 12 -6.84 -3.70 -1.64
N GLN A 13 -6.03 -4.58 -2.22
CA GLN A 13 -5.97 -6.00 -1.86
C GLN A 13 -4.59 -6.31 -1.32
N LEU A 14 -4.55 -6.89 -0.13
CA LEU A 14 -3.33 -7.04 0.65
C LEU A 14 -3.02 -8.53 0.90
N ILE A 15 -1.72 -8.85 0.94
CA ILE A 15 -1.21 -10.20 1.25
C ILE A 15 -1.32 -10.55 2.75
N ALA A 16 -1.46 -9.54 3.62
CA ALA A 16 -1.62 -9.72 5.06
C ALA A 16 -2.63 -8.72 5.63
N ARG A 17 -3.18 -9.04 6.81
CA ARG A 17 -4.05 -8.14 7.55
C ARG A 17 -3.21 -7.02 8.17
N VAL A 18 -3.50 -5.78 7.76
CA VAL A 18 -2.95 -4.55 8.33
C VAL A 18 -4.10 -3.62 8.70
N ASP A 19 -3.97 -2.92 9.83
CA ASP A 19 -4.95 -1.92 10.22
C ASP A 19 -4.82 -0.64 9.37
N SER A 20 -5.84 0.23 9.46
CA SER A 20 -5.91 1.44 8.65
C SER A 20 -4.81 2.47 8.97
N ARG A 21 -4.28 2.46 10.19
CA ARG A 21 -3.18 3.34 10.61
C ARG A 21 -1.87 2.85 10.00
N THR A 22 -1.59 1.56 10.09
CA THR A 22 -0.43 0.93 9.48
C THR A 22 -0.46 1.09 7.96
N LEU A 23 -1.62 0.93 7.33
CA LEU A 23 -1.74 1.10 5.88
C LEU A 23 -1.44 2.54 5.42
N LYS A 24 -1.84 3.55 6.19
CA LYS A 24 -1.45 4.96 5.93
C LYS A 24 0.03 5.19 6.14
N PHE A 25 0.61 4.59 7.18
CA PHE A 25 2.05 4.63 7.43
C PHE A 25 2.83 4.02 6.26
N ILE A 26 2.44 2.83 5.79
CA ILE A 26 3.04 2.19 4.62
C ILE A 26 2.99 3.14 3.42
N LEU A 27 1.81 3.68 3.10
CA LEU A 27 1.64 4.59 1.96
C LEU A 27 2.55 5.83 2.02
N HIS A 28 2.79 6.35 3.22
CA HIS A 28 3.69 7.48 3.42
C HIS A 28 5.16 7.11 3.17
N ASN A 29 5.57 5.88 3.50
CA ASN A 29 6.95 5.42 3.42
C ASN A 29 7.30 4.74 2.08
N ILE A 30 6.33 4.23 1.31
CA ILE A 30 6.65 3.57 0.02
C ILE A 30 7.30 4.51 -1.00
N LYS A 31 7.16 5.83 -0.83
CA LYS A 31 7.83 6.84 -1.68
C LYS A 31 9.35 6.81 -1.51
N ASP A 32 9.82 6.35 -0.36
CA ASP A 32 11.23 6.28 0.03
C ASP A 32 11.80 4.86 -0.17
N MET A 33 10.99 3.92 -0.68
CA MET A 33 11.49 2.61 -1.07
C MET A 33 12.44 2.73 -2.26
N GLY A 34 13.61 2.11 -2.12
CA GLY A 34 14.50 1.86 -3.24
C GLY A 34 13.91 0.86 -4.26
N PRO A 35 14.70 0.50 -5.29
CA PRO A 35 14.33 -0.53 -6.24
C PRO A 35 13.92 -1.83 -5.54
N LEU A 36 12.83 -2.44 -6.00
CA LEU A 36 12.37 -3.73 -5.48
C LEU A 36 13.22 -4.87 -6.06
N PRO A 37 13.76 -5.77 -5.23
CA PRO A 37 14.42 -6.96 -5.73
C PRO A 37 13.45 -7.85 -6.53
N PRO A 38 13.88 -8.46 -7.65
CA PRO A 38 13.01 -9.31 -8.48
C PRO A 38 12.33 -10.44 -7.70
N GLU A 39 13.03 -11.04 -6.74
CA GLU A 39 12.51 -12.09 -5.88
C GLU A 39 11.32 -11.63 -5.03
N VAL A 40 11.36 -10.40 -4.51
CA VAL A 40 10.24 -9.81 -3.75
C VAL A 40 9.04 -9.61 -4.65
N ILE A 41 9.26 -9.12 -5.87
CA ILE A 41 8.19 -8.89 -6.84
C ILE A 41 7.51 -10.21 -7.18
N ALA A 42 8.28 -11.26 -7.49
CA ALA A 42 7.76 -12.58 -7.82
C ALA A 42 6.88 -13.14 -6.69
N VAL A 43 7.41 -13.15 -5.46
CA VAL A 43 6.67 -13.64 -4.28
C VAL A 43 5.38 -12.85 -4.08
N VAL A 44 5.44 -11.52 -4.14
CA VAL A 44 4.26 -10.67 -3.96
C VAL A 44 3.24 -10.87 -5.07
N MET A 45 3.67 -11.07 -6.32
CA MET A 45 2.77 -11.32 -7.45
C MET A 45 2.02 -12.64 -7.29
N GLU A 46 2.72 -13.71 -6.91
CA GLU A 46 2.17 -15.05 -6.71
C GLU A 46 1.32 -15.16 -5.42
N SER A 47 1.58 -14.31 -4.43
CA SER A 47 0.86 -14.30 -3.16
C SER A 47 -0.63 -13.98 -3.34
N LYS A 48 -1.48 -14.76 -2.66
CA LYS A 48 -2.93 -14.55 -2.63
C LYS A 48 -3.28 -13.31 -1.81
N LYS A 49 -3.92 -12.31 -2.44
CA LYS A 49 -4.30 -11.04 -1.81
C LYS A 49 -5.73 -11.12 -1.26
N THR A 50 -5.91 -11.85 -0.16
CA THR A 50 -7.23 -12.15 0.42
C THR A 50 -7.82 -11.01 1.23
N PHE A 51 -6.98 -10.07 1.69
CA PHE A 51 -7.42 -8.99 2.58
C PHE A 51 -7.83 -7.77 1.77
N ASN A 52 -9.14 -7.60 1.58
CA ASN A 52 -9.69 -6.42 0.93
C ASN A 52 -9.88 -5.31 1.95
N THR A 53 -9.35 -4.13 1.67
CA THR A 53 -9.58 -2.94 2.48
C THR A 53 -9.64 -1.69 1.59
N GLN A 54 -9.92 -0.55 2.20
CA GLN A 54 -9.93 0.73 1.53
C GLN A 54 -8.96 1.67 2.19
N ILE A 55 -8.19 2.39 1.38
CA ILE A 55 -7.31 3.44 1.82
C ILE A 55 -7.85 4.78 1.34
N SER A 56 -7.91 5.77 2.23
CA SER A 56 -8.16 7.16 1.85
C SER A 56 -6.81 7.88 1.91
N PRO A 57 -6.10 8.03 0.76
CA PRO A 57 -4.78 8.62 0.74
C PRO A 57 -4.86 10.09 1.13
N ALA A 58 -3.80 10.64 1.74
CA ALA A 58 -3.66 12.08 1.80
C ALA A 58 -3.41 12.65 0.40
N GLU A 59 -3.61 13.96 0.19
CA GLU A 59 -3.39 14.58 -1.12
C GLU A 59 -1.96 14.37 -1.64
N GLN A 60 -0.98 14.36 -0.75
CA GLN A 60 0.42 14.06 -1.09
C GLN A 60 0.59 12.62 -1.62
N ASP A 61 -0.15 11.66 -1.05
CA ASP A 61 -0.02 10.25 -1.41
C ASP A 61 -0.79 9.90 -2.69
N LEU A 62 -1.79 10.71 -3.05
CA LEU A 62 -2.44 10.60 -4.36
C LEU A 62 -1.45 10.78 -5.52
N LYS A 63 -0.35 11.51 -5.31
CA LYS A 63 0.70 11.67 -6.32
C LYS A 63 1.35 10.33 -6.67
N LEU A 64 1.46 9.38 -5.73
CA LEU A 64 1.99 8.04 -6.00
C LEU A 64 1.10 7.26 -6.97
N PHE A 65 -0.21 7.26 -6.70
CA PHE A 65 -1.20 6.62 -7.57
C PHE A 65 -1.25 7.25 -8.97
N LYS A 66 -1.09 8.57 -9.06
CA LYS A 66 -1.01 9.28 -10.35
C LYS A 66 0.29 8.97 -11.10
N LYS A 67 1.42 8.87 -10.40
CA LYS A 67 2.74 8.65 -10.99
C LYS A 67 2.93 7.22 -11.49
N TYR A 68 2.60 6.23 -10.67
CA TYR A 68 2.90 4.82 -10.95
C TYR A 68 1.68 4.00 -11.36
N GLY A 69 0.48 4.55 -11.18
CA GLY A 69 -0.76 3.83 -11.42
C GLY A 69 -1.14 2.90 -10.26
N LYS A 70 -2.40 2.45 -10.29
CA LYS A 70 -2.98 1.64 -9.22
C LYS A 70 -2.25 0.31 -9.02
N LYS A 71 -1.98 -0.44 -10.10
CA LYS A 71 -1.34 -1.77 -10.03
C LYS A 71 0.05 -1.72 -9.41
N THR A 72 0.89 -0.81 -9.88
CA THR A 72 2.25 -0.62 -9.36
C THR A 72 2.23 -0.15 -7.91
N THR A 73 1.35 0.79 -7.56
CA THR A 73 1.22 1.24 -6.16
C THR A 73 0.79 0.08 -5.24
N MET A 74 -0.13 -0.78 -5.69
CA MET A 74 -0.50 -1.99 -4.93
C MET A 74 0.64 -3.00 -4.82
N LEU A 75 1.47 -3.16 -5.85
CA LEU A 75 2.68 -3.98 -5.77
C LEU A 75 3.64 -3.43 -4.72
N MET A 76 3.88 -2.12 -4.70
CA MET A 76 4.74 -1.46 -3.71
C MET A 76 4.22 -1.61 -2.29
N ILE A 77 2.91 -1.39 -2.06
CA ILE A 77 2.28 -1.60 -0.75
C ILE A 77 2.48 -3.03 -0.26
N ASN A 78 2.18 -4.02 -1.11
CA ASN A 78 2.34 -5.43 -0.73
C ASN A 78 3.81 -5.83 -0.55
N SER A 79 4.73 -5.24 -1.33
CA SER A 79 6.17 -5.46 -1.16
C SER A 79 6.67 -4.89 0.15
N TYR A 80 6.19 -3.71 0.55
CA TYR A 80 6.49 -3.14 1.86
C TYR A 80 5.99 -4.07 2.98
N ILE A 81 4.76 -4.57 2.87
CA ILE A 81 4.19 -5.51 3.85
C ILE A 81 5.05 -6.78 3.95
N TYR A 82 5.48 -7.32 2.81
CA TYR A 82 6.32 -8.52 2.77
C TYR A 82 7.68 -8.29 3.44
N LEU A 83 8.35 -7.18 3.09
CA LEU A 83 9.69 -6.85 3.59
C LEU A 83 9.71 -6.47 5.08
N ASN A 84 8.61 -5.94 5.61
CA ASN A 84 8.53 -5.43 6.99
C ASN A 84 7.52 -6.22 7.83
N LYS A 85 7.32 -7.51 7.52
CA LYS A 85 6.20 -8.30 8.08
C LYS A 85 6.14 -8.23 9.61
N ASP A 86 7.30 -8.27 10.27
CA ASP A 86 7.41 -8.35 11.73
C ASP A 86 7.01 -7.03 12.41
N GLU A 87 7.03 -5.92 11.68
CA GLU A 87 6.67 -4.59 12.18
C GLU A 87 5.21 -4.22 11.87
N VAL A 88 4.68 -4.72 10.74
CA VAL A 88 3.40 -4.24 10.20
C VAL A 88 2.27 -5.25 10.31
N VAL A 89 2.58 -6.55 10.36
CA VAL A 89 1.57 -7.60 10.45
C VAL A 89 1.32 -7.91 11.92
N ARG A 90 0.07 -7.77 12.35
CA ARG A 90 -0.36 -8.29 13.65
C ARG A 90 -0.72 -9.76 13.48
N GLU A 91 0.04 -10.65 14.11
CA GLU A 91 -0.44 -12.00 14.37
C GLU A 91 -1.71 -11.88 15.21
N SER A 92 -2.81 -12.48 14.72
CA SER A 92 -4.08 -12.55 15.45
C SER A 92 -4.06 -13.77 16.35
#